data_AF-A0AAP7GQJ8-F1
#
_entry.id   AF-A0AAP7GQJ8-F1
#
_cell.length_a   1.000
_cell.length_b   1.000
_cell.length_c   1.000
_cell.angle_alpha   90.00
_cell.angle_beta   90.00
_cell.angle_gamma   90.00
#
_symmetry.space_group_name_H-M   'P 1'
#
loop_
_entity.id
_entity.type
_entity.pdbx_description
1 polymer ?
#
loop_
_entity_poly.entity_id
_entity_poly.type
_entity_poly.pdbx_seq_one_letter_code
_entity_poly.pdbx_strand_id
1 'polypeptide(L)'
;MSRVVSAGVSYFGKVPSRGDFVRAADNHQLLGWLDRWAGESLELLSQSPDWKQRYDEAPEIHYAFLGSRSKMVLCGHFLASRDSSERRFPLLSALRLDAPEPLPFIGRSPLAMSNAWSGLARLARQAYQESDAAQALAQLADARFSISTDPGDYNGSFQDFLESTSVADLESRLRDSGHGEVALRQVLPALGLLLQPVLSGGDVNIDKALVFPLVRDPAYRPLVAAFWLDLLSSFVSRGDFELAVLIRNDAAPSMIVGFNGADRQVLRAVLDPAEAGDFLIRIQHSEWVDDYLRSDYNLNRFGSFLDRDDLALATARKLFGETFLGT
;
A
#
# COMPACT_ATOMS: atom_id res chain seq x y z
N MET A 1 -25.77 -4.16 6.64
CA MET A 1 -25.96 -2.82 7.25
C MET A 1 -24.60 -2.17 7.21
N SER A 2 -24.42 -1.13 6.39
CA SER A 2 -23.12 -0.48 6.21
C SER A 2 -22.55 -0.03 7.55
N ARG A 3 -21.27 -0.33 7.80
CA ARG A 3 -20.57 -0.01 9.05
C ARG A 3 -19.62 1.16 8.81
N VAL A 4 -20.21 2.36 8.77
CA VAL A 4 -19.45 3.61 8.65
C VAL A 4 -18.91 4.02 10.01
N VAL A 5 -17.59 4.13 10.12
CA VAL A 5 -16.86 4.60 11.30
C VAL A 5 -16.42 6.04 11.07
N SER A 6 -16.60 6.90 12.07
CA SER A 6 -15.98 8.23 12.09
C SER A 6 -14.68 8.16 12.86
N ALA A 7 -13.54 8.30 12.16
CA ALA A 7 -12.21 8.13 12.73
C ALA A 7 -11.52 9.46 12.96
N GLY A 8 -11.00 9.65 14.18
CA GLY A 8 -10.19 10.80 14.57
C GLY A 8 -8.74 10.68 14.17
N VAL A 9 -8.16 11.80 13.75
CA VAL A 9 -6.76 11.89 13.36
C VAL A 9 -5.88 12.06 14.59
N SER A 10 -4.88 11.19 14.73
CA SER A 10 -3.71 11.41 15.58
C SER A 10 -2.53 11.80 14.70
N TYR A 11 -1.66 12.70 15.16
CA TYR A 11 -0.45 13.08 14.43
C TYR A 11 0.75 13.24 15.35
N PHE A 12 1.94 13.03 14.78
CA PHE A 12 3.22 13.21 15.46
C PHE A 12 4.30 13.53 14.43
N GLY A 13 5.19 14.46 14.73
CA GLY A 13 6.33 14.72 13.86
C GLY A 13 6.92 16.11 13.96
N LYS A 14 7.55 16.55 12.88
CA LYS A 14 8.11 17.91 12.76
C LYS A 14 7.44 18.70 11.64
N VAL A 15 7.42 20.01 11.81
CA VAL A 15 7.00 20.97 10.78
C VAL A 15 7.99 22.15 10.76
N PRO A 16 8.26 22.78 9.61
CA PRO A 16 9.31 23.80 9.48
C PRO A 16 9.13 25.01 10.41
N SER A 17 7.90 25.36 10.77
CA SER A 17 7.58 26.51 11.63
C SER A 17 7.73 26.26 13.14
N ARG A 18 8.13 25.05 13.57
CA ARG A 18 8.27 24.70 15.00
C ARG A 18 9.65 24.11 15.28
N GLY A 19 10.23 24.45 16.44
CA GLY A 19 11.55 23.94 16.86
C GLY A 19 11.51 22.54 17.49
N ASP A 20 10.37 22.16 18.07
CA ASP A 20 10.16 20.87 18.74
C ASP A 20 9.14 20.00 18.00
N PHE A 21 8.99 18.76 18.45
CA PHE A 21 7.96 17.86 17.95
C PHE A 21 6.56 18.43 18.19
N VAL A 22 5.71 18.32 17.17
CA VAL A 22 4.28 18.59 17.23
C VAL A 22 3.54 17.26 17.37
N ARG A 23 2.45 17.27 18.15
CA ARG A 23 1.68 16.05 18.40
C ARG A 23 0.23 16.35 18.75
N ALA A 24 -0.65 15.43 18.41
CA ALA A 24 -2.02 15.40 18.94
C ALA A 24 -2.00 15.21 20.48
N ALA A 25 -3.06 15.67 21.13
CA ALA A 25 -3.16 15.61 22.60
C ALA A 25 -3.49 14.21 23.13
N ASP A 26 -4.05 13.34 22.30
CA ASP A 26 -4.55 12.01 22.64
C ASP A 26 -3.70 10.86 22.06
N ASN A 27 -4.07 9.62 22.40
CA ASN A 27 -3.51 8.38 21.84
C ASN A 27 -1.98 8.21 21.99
N HIS A 28 -1.41 8.53 23.15
CA HIS A 28 0.03 8.46 23.42
C HIS A 28 0.71 7.14 23.03
N GLN A 29 0.03 5.99 23.21
CA GLN A 29 0.57 4.69 22.79
C GLN A 29 0.77 4.60 21.26
N LEU A 30 -0.19 5.11 20.49
CA LEU A 30 -0.08 5.18 19.03
C LEU A 30 1.03 6.14 18.61
N LEU A 31 1.12 7.32 19.25
CA LEU A 31 2.16 8.29 18.93
C LEU A 31 3.56 7.74 19.21
N GLY A 32 3.78 7.07 20.34
CA GLY A 32 5.06 6.43 20.65
C GLY A 32 5.39 5.27 19.72
N TRP A 33 4.39 4.58 19.19
CA TRP A 33 4.59 3.54 18.18
C TRP A 33 4.97 4.14 16.82
N LEU A 34 4.30 5.22 16.38
CA LEU A 34 4.64 5.94 15.15
C LEU A 34 6.06 6.53 15.20
N ASP A 35 6.42 7.12 16.35
CA ASP A 35 7.75 7.65 16.61
C ASP A 35 8.82 6.56 16.43
N ARG A 36 8.64 5.40 17.09
CA ARG A 36 9.56 4.28 16.96
C ARG A 36 9.65 3.74 15.54
N TRP A 37 8.51 3.50 14.88
CA TRP A 37 8.48 2.95 13.52
C TRP A 37 9.23 3.86 12.53
N ALA A 38 8.97 5.17 12.55
CA ALA A 38 9.67 6.10 11.69
C ALA A 38 11.13 6.30 12.12
N GLY A 39 11.40 6.42 13.41
CA GLY A 39 12.74 6.60 13.96
C GLY A 39 13.69 5.45 13.59
N GLU A 40 13.27 4.21 13.80
CA GLU A 40 14.06 3.03 13.43
C GLU A 40 14.26 2.92 11.91
N SER A 41 13.27 3.32 11.12
CA SER A 41 13.39 3.33 9.65
C SER A 41 14.38 4.39 9.15
N LEU A 42 14.38 5.58 9.79
CA LEU A 42 15.34 6.63 9.49
C LEU A 42 16.75 6.29 9.97
N GLU A 43 16.88 5.57 11.08
CA GLU A 43 18.17 5.04 11.52
C GLU A 43 18.76 4.10 10.47
N LEU A 44 17.97 3.17 9.93
CA LEU A 44 18.39 2.32 8.81
C LEU A 44 18.73 3.12 7.55
N LEU A 45 17.89 4.09 7.19
CA LEU A 45 18.14 4.96 6.04
C LEU A 45 19.45 5.75 6.20
N SER A 46 19.77 6.18 7.42
CA SER A 46 20.95 7.00 7.73
C SER A 46 22.30 6.29 7.53
N GLN A 47 22.28 4.97 7.31
CA GLN A 47 23.46 4.18 6.96
C GLN A 47 23.98 4.52 5.55
N SER A 48 23.12 5.03 4.66
CA SER A 48 23.51 5.50 3.32
C SER A 48 24.10 6.93 3.38
N PRO A 49 25.23 7.23 2.71
CA PRO A 49 25.87 8.56 2.79
C PRO A 49 24.98 9.74 2.37
N ASP A 50 24.11 9.53 1.39
CA ASP A 50 23.20 10.51 0.77
C ASP A 50 21.75 10.40 1.28
N TRP A 51 21.56 9.76 2.45
CA TRP A 51 20.23 9.56 3.05
C TRP A 51 19.41 10.83 3.22
N LYS A 52 20.05 11.97 3.50
CA LYS A 52 19.37 13.26 3.70
C LYS A 52 18.67 13.72 2.42
N GLN A 53 19.37 13.60 1.29
CA GLN A 53 18.81 13.95 -0.01
C GLN A 53 17.65 13.03 -0.34
N ARG A 54 17.83 11.71 -0.21
CA ARG A 54 16.76 10.73 -0.46
C ARG A 54 15.54 10.96 0.43
N TYR A 55 15.75 11.28 1.70
CA TYR A 55 14.67 11.61 2.61
C TYR A 55 13.94 12.89 2.20
N ASP A 56 14.66 13.96 1.86
CA ASP A 56 14.06 15.24 1.48
C ASP A 56 13.32 15.16 0.12
N GLU A 57 13.79 14.30 -0.78
CA GLU A 57 13.18 14.03 -2.09
C GLU A 57 12.11 12.93 -2.03
N ALA A 58 11.91 12.28 -0.87
CA ALA A 58 10.96 11.19 -0.74
C ALA A 58 9.55 11.69 -1.07
N PRO A 59 8.79 10.94 -1.90
CA PRO A 59 7.41 11.30 -2.18
C PRO A 59 6.57 11.17 -0.91
N GLU A 60 5.40 11.79 -0.96
CA GLU A 60 4.35 11.53 0.01
C GLU A 60 3.94 10.05 0.00
N ILE A 61 3.81 9.45 1.18
CA ILE A 61 3.49 8.04 1.33
C ILE A 61 2.17 7.88 2.09
N HIS A 62 1.22 7.17 1.50
CA HIS A 62 0.09 6.64 2.25
C HIS A 62 0.48 5.28 2.83
N TYR A 63 0.03 4.99 4.04
CA TYR A 63 0.29 3.69 4.64
C TYR A 63 -0.96 3.10 5.29
N ALA A 64 -0.99 1.77 5.38
CA ALA A 64 -1.91 1.01 6.19
C ALA A 64 -1.25 -0.26 6.76
N PHE A 65 -1.68 -0.66 7.94
CA PHE A 65 -1.33 -1.91 8.60
C PHE A 65 -2.62 -2.71 8.78
N LEU A 66 -2.65 -3.90 8.20
CA LEU A 66 -3.84 -4.74 8.05
C LEU A 66 -3.52 -6.17 8.47
N GLY A 67 -4.14 -6.67 9.52
CA GLY A 67 -4.00 -8.09 9.90
C GLY A 67 -4.97 -8.97 9.11
N SER A 68 -4.57 -10.19 8.75
CA SER A 68 -5.50 -11.20 8.19
C SER A 68 -6.48 -11.71 9.25
N ARG A 69 -6.11 -11.64 10.54
CA ARG A 69 -6.94 -12.05 11.69
C ARG A 69 -7.20 -10.93 12.70
N SER A 70 -6.45 -9.83 12.63
CA SER A 70 -6.66 -8.67 13.49
C SER A 70 -7.69 -7.72 12.90
N LYS A 71 -8.72 -7.40 13.70
CA LYS A 71 -9.71 -6.38 13.33
C LYS A 71 -9.16 -4.96 13.41
N MET A 72 -8.03 -4.77 14.09
CA MET A 72 -7.41 -3.46 14.20
C MET A 72 -6.79 -3.10 12.85
N VAL A 73 -7.24 -1.98 12.30
CA VAL A 73 -6.65 -1.36 11.13
C VAL A 73 -6.05 -0.03 11.55
N LEU A 74 -4.81 0.20 11.13
CA LEU A 74 -4.17 1.50 11.24
C LEU A 74 -3.86 2.00 9.84
N CYS A 75 -4.28 3.20 9.48
CA CYS A 75 -3.89 3.81 8.22
C CYS A 75 -3.50 5.27 8.43
N GLY A 76 -2.75 5.84 7.50
CA GLY A 76 -2.19 7.15 7.69
C GLY A 76 -1.45 7.71 6.51
N HIS A 77 -0.78 8.82 6.76
CA HIS A 77 0.02 9.54 5.78
C HIS A 77 1.34 9.97 6.39
N PHE A 78 2.40 9.76 5.61
CA PHE A 78 3.77 10.12 5.90
C PHE A 78 4.18 11.24 4.94
N LEU A 79 4.65 12.35 5.52
CA LEU A 79 5.25 13.47 4.80
C LEU A 79 6.68 13.68 5.30
N ALA A 80 7.67 13.59 4.41
CA ALA A 80 9.05 13.95 4.74
C ALA A 80 9.10 15.42 5.19
N SER A 81 9.72 15.66 6.36
CA SER A 81 9.65 16.95 7.03
C SER A 81 10.86 17.22 7.92
N ARG A 82 10.92 18.44 8.46
CA ARG A 82 11.98 18.95 9.32
C ARG A 82 11.44 20.01 10.27
N ASP A 83 12.17 20.26 11.36
CA ASP A 83 11.88 21.39 12.25
C ASP A 83 12.57 22.68 11.78
N SER A 84 12.35 23.77 12.50
CA SER A 84 12.99 25.07 12.24
C SER A 84 14.51 25.07 12.40
N SER A 85 15.09 24.01 12.99
CA SER A 85 16.53 23.77 13.11
C SER A 85 17.05 22.78 12.06
N GLU A 86 16.26 22.48 11.02
CA GLU A 86 16.59 21.58 9.91
C GLU A 86 16.84 20.11 10.31
N ARG A 87 16.42 19.72 11.53
CA ARG A 87 16.48 18.31 11.96
C ARG A 87 15.33 17.55 11.31
N ARG A 88 15.66 16.51 10.54
CA ARG A 88 14.72 15.71 9.76
C ARG A 88 13.96 14.73 10.63
N PHE A 89 12.64 14.75 10.51
CA PHE A 89 11.74 13.74 11.04
C PHE A 89 10.36 13.96 10.38
N PRO A 90 9.66 12.91 9.93
CA PRO A 90 8.44 13.07 9.15
C PRO A 90 7.32 13.70 9.97
N LEU A 91 6.37 14.33 9.28
CA LEU A 91 5.04 14.54 9.84
C LEU A 91 4.20 13.30 9.54
N LEU A 92 3.82 12.57 10.58
CA LEU A 92 2.96 11.39 10.49
C LEU A 92 1.55 11.73 10.96
N SER A 93 0.56 11.22 10.26
CA SER A 93 -0.84 11.26 10.68
C SER A 93 -1.45 9.87 10.56
N ALA A 94 -2.33 9.50 11.48
CA ALA A 94 -2.89 8.18 11.57
C ALA A 94 -4.35 8.17 12.00
N LEU A 95 -5.07 7.16 11.52
CA LEU A 95 -6.44 6.81 11.84
C LEU A 95 -6.46 5.36 12.29
N ARG A 96 -7.19 5.07 13.36
CA ARG A 96 -7.46 3.70 13.81
C ARG A 96 -8.91 3.33 13.50
N LEU A 97 -9.10 2.16 12.93
CA LEU A 97 -10.40 1.61 12.55
C LEU A 97 -10.53 0.19 13.11
N ASP A 98 -11.77 -0.25 13.33
CA ASP A 98 -12.10 -1.65 13.57
C ASP A 98 -12.79 -2.20 12.32
N ALA A 99 -12.14 -3.15 11.65
CA ALA A 99 -12.66 -3.88 10.50
C ALA A 99 -13.12 -5.28 10.96
N PRO A 100 -14.43 -5.52 11.15
CA PRO A 100 -14.91 -6.76 11.75
C PRO A 100 -14.61 -8.01 10.92
N GLU A 101 -14.48 -7.85 9.60
CA GLU A 101 -14.14 -8.87 8.62
C GLU A 101 -12.76 -8.53 8.00
N PRO A 102 -11.66 -8.77 8.74
CA PRO A 102 -10.34 -8.23 8.39
C PRO A 102 -9.81 -8.78 7.07
N LEU A 103 -9.92 -10.09 6.84
CA LEU A 103 -9.43 -10.73 5.62
C LEU A 103 -10.13 -10.20 4.35
N PRO A 104 -11.49 -10.17 4.24
CA PRO A 104 -12.16 -9.53 3.12
C PRO A 104 -11.86 -8.03 3.00
N PHE A 105 -11.67 -7.33 4.13
CA PHE A 105 -11.39 -5.90 4.13
C PHE A 105 -10.02 -5.57 3.52
N ILE A 106 -9.01 -6.45 3.60
CA ILE A 106 -7.69 -6.23 2.97
C ILE A 106 -7.85 -5.86 1.49
N GLY A 107 -8.60 -6.64 0.72
CA GLY A 107 -8.81 -6.44 -0.71
C GLY A 107 -9.65 -5.21 -1.09
N ARG A 108 -10.34 -4.59 -0.11
CA ARG A 108 -11.14 -3.36 -0.33
C ARG A 108 -10.56 -2.13 0.37
N SER A 109 -9.54 -2.32 1.20
CA SER A 109 -8.95 -1.26 2.02
C SER A 109 -8.50 -0.02 1.22
N PRO A 110 -7.96 -0.11 -0.02
CA PRO A 110 -7.57 1.10 -0.75
C PRO A 110 -8.76 1.96 -1.16
N LEU A 111 -9.90 1.33 -1.48
CA LEU A 111 -11.16 2.02 -1.79
C LEU A 111 -11.69 2.72 -0.53
N ALA A 112 -11.71 1.99 0.59
CA ALA A 112 -12.19 2.49 1.86
C ALA A 112 -11.39 3.70 2.37
N MET A 113 -10.08 3.69 2.19
CA MET A 113 -9.16 4.69 2.76
C MET A 113 -8.84 5.85 1.82
N SER A 114 -9.19 5.76 0.53
CA SER A 114 -8.85 6.74 -0.52
C SER A 114 -9.12 8.21 -0.13
N ASN A 115 -10.32 8.49 0.36
CA ASN A 115 -10.73 9.82 0.80
C ASN A 115 -9.96 10.29 2.04
N ALA A 116 -9.74 9.38 2.99
CA ALA A 116 -9.00 9.69 4.21
C ALA A 116 -7.53 9.99 3.90
N TRP A 117 -6.88 9.16 3.09
CA TRP A 117 -5.52 9.38 2.62
C TRP A 117 -5.35 10.72 1.89
N SER A 118 -6.27 11.05 0.98
CA SER A 118 -6.25 12.33 0.25
C SER A 118 -6.42 13.53 1.19
N GLY A 119 -7.33 13.41 2.16
CA GLY A 119 -7.56 14.45 3.16
C GLY A 119 -6.37 14.65 4.11
N LEU A 120 -5.77 13.55 4.60
CA LEU A 120 -4.58 13.58 5.44
C LEU A 120 -3.40 14.22 4.73
N ALA A 121 -3.16 13.85 3.46
CA ALA A 121 -2.11 14.47 2.64
C ALA A 121 -2.29 15.99 2.50
N ARG A 122 -3.51 16.43 2.20
CA ARG A 122 -3.82 17.86 2.09
C ARG A 122 -3.54 18.60 3.40
N LEU A 123 -3.99 18.06 4.53
CA LEU A 123 -3.80 18.69 5.85
C LEU A 123 -2.32 18.68 6.27
N ALA A 124 -1.59 17.61 5.98
CA ALA A 124 -0.15 17.52 6.25
C ALA A 124 0.64 18.55 5.44
N ARG A 125 0.36 18.69 4.14
CA ARG A 125 0.97 19.73 3.29
C ARG A 125 0.71 21.13 3.80
N GLN A 126 -0.52 21.41 4.23
CA GLN A 126 -0.88 22.70 4.81
C GLN A 126 -0.04 22.97 6.08
N ALA A 127 0.04 22.02 7.01
CA ALA A 127 0.88 22.18 8.21
C ALA A 127 2.38 22.33 7.90
N TYR A 128 2.87 21.75 6.80
CA TYR A 128 4.26 21.87 6.37
C TYR A 128 4.58 23.24 5.75
N GLN A 129 3.67 23.79 4.95
CA GLN A 129 3.91 25.02 4.16
C GLN A 129 3.69 26.31 4.96
N GLU A 130 2.90 26.26 6.05
CA GLU A 130 2.53 27.44 6.82
C GLU A 130 3.68 27.97 7.69
N SER A 131 3.88 29.28 7.63
CA SER A 131 4.88 30.00 8.46
C SER A 131 4.56 29.94 9.96
N ASP A 132 3.29 29.80 10.33
CA ASP A 132 2.84 29.33 11.64
C ASP A 132 1.82 28.20 11.46
N ALA A 133 2.23 26.98 11.78
CA ALA A 133 1.40 25.80 11.63
C ALA A 133 0.28 25.67 12.69
N ALA A 134 0.11 26.61 13.63
CA ALA A 134 -0.86 26.49 14.73
C ALA A 134 -2.28 26.12 14.26
N GLN A 135 -2.81 26.88 13.30
CA GLN A 135 -4.16 26.66 12.79
C GLN A 135 -4.26 25.38 11.96
N ALA A 136 -3.26 25.09 11.12
CA ALA A 136 -3.23 23.89 10.30
C ALA A 136 -3.13 22.61 11.17
N LEU A 137 -2.35 22.63 12.25
CA LEU A 137 -2.23 21.53 13.21
C LEU A 137 -3.51 21.35 14.03
N ALA A 138 -4.21 22.44 14.37
CA ALA A 138 -5.54 22.36 15.00
C ALA A 138 -6.56 21.71 14.04
N GLN A 139 -6.57 22.13 12.77
CA GLN A 139 -7.42 21.50 11.74
C GLN A 139 -7.09 20.02 11.55
N LEU A 140 -5.81 19.64 11.59
CA LEU A 140 -5.39 18.24 11.53
C LEU A 140 -5.87 17.45 12.75
N ALA A 141 -5.81 18.02 13.96
CA ALA A 141 -6.30 17.38 15.19
C ALA A 141 -7.83 17.16 15.19
N ASP A 142 -8.57 18.16 14.69
CA ASP A 142 -10.03 18.17 14.68
C ASP A 142 -10.62 17.37 13.52
N ALA A 143 -9.82 17.05 12.50
CA ALA A 143 -10.27 16.29 11.34
C ALA A 143 -10.85 14.93 11.73
N ARG A 144 -11.96 14.58 11.09
CA ARG A 144 -12.63 13.28 11.19
C ARG A 144 -12.91 12.75 9.80
N PHE A 145 -12.71 11.46 9.59
CA PHE A 145 -13.00 10.79 8.32
C PHE A 145 -14.04 9.70 8.50
N SER A 146 -15.09 9.74 7.69
CA SER A 146 -16.09 8.68 7.62
C SER A 146 -15.61 7.60 6.66
N ILE A 147 -15.36 6.40 7.19
CA ILE A 147 -14.83 5.25 6.43
C ILE A 147 -15.78 4.08 6.65
N SER A 148 -16.29 3.47 5.57
CA SER A 148 -16.98 2.20 5.71
C SER A 148 -15.98 1.08 5.90
N THR A 149 -16.26 0.24 6.89
CA THR A 149 -15.49 -0.96 7.20
C THR A 149 -16.18 -2.23 6.71
N ASP A 150 -17.33 -2.08 6.05
CA ASP A 150 -18.05 -3.16 5.38
C ASP A 150 -17.51 -3.33 3.95
N PRO A 151 -16.83 -4.45 3.62
CA PRO A 151 -16.33 -4.70 2.26
C PRO A 151 -17.44 -4.67 1.20
N GLY A 152 -18.68 -5.00 1.60
CA GLY A 152 -19.85 -5.01 0.73
C GLY A 152 -20.16 -3.66 0.08
N ASP A 153 -19.85 -2.56 0.79
CA ASP A 153 -20.09 -1.19 0.30
C ASP A 153 -19.19 -0.83 -0.90
N TYR A 154 -18.11 -1.58 -1.12
CA TYR A 154 -17.13 -1.35 -2.18
C TYR A 154 -17.22 -2.37 -3.32
N ASN A 155 -17.90 -3.50 -3.10
CA ASN A 155 -17.94 -4.61 -4.04
C ASN A 155 -18.56 -4.23 -5.39
N GLY A 156 -19.64 -3.44 -5.41
CA GLY A 156 -20.28 -3.03 -6.67
C GLY A 156 -19.31 -2.27 -7.57
N SER A 157 -18.71 -1.18 -7.06
CA SER A 157 -17.74 -0.37 -7.80
C SER A 157 -16.50 -1.15 -8.23
N PHE A 158 -16.05 -2.08 -7.40
CA PHE A 158 -14.92 -2.93 -7.73
C PHE A 158 -15.26 -3.95 -8.82
N GLN A 159 -16.44 -4.58 -8.79
CA GLN A 159 -16.87 -5.49 -9.85
C GLN A 159 -17.08 -4.76 -11.17
N ASP A 160 -17.71 -3.58 -11.15
CA ASP A 160 -17.88 -2.75 -12.35
C ASP A 160 -16.52 -2.45 -13.00
N PHE A 161 -15.49 -2.15 -12.19
CA PHE A 161 -14.11 -1.97 -12.67
C PHE A 161 -13.54 -3.24 -13.31
N LEU A 162 -13.68 -4.40 -12.66
CA LEU A 162 -13.15 -5.66 -13.18
C LEU A 162 -13.84 -6.11 -14.47
N GLU A 163 -15.13 -5.83 -14.62
CA GLU A 163 -15.92 -6.18 -15.81
C GLU A 163 -15.68 -5.22 -16.98
N SER A 164 -15.48 -3.93 -16.69
CA SER A 164 -15.29 -2.88 -17.71
C SER A 164 -13.84 -2.65 -18.14
N THR A 165 -12.86 -3.26 -17.46
CA THR A 165 -11.44 -3.12 -17.76
C THR A 165 -10.89 -4.43 -18.31
N SER A 166 -10.27 -4.38 -19.49
CA SER A 166 -9.55 -5.53 -20.04
C SER A 166 -8.11 -5.63 -19.52
N VAL A 167 -7.47 -6.77 -19.75
CA VAL A 167 -6.03 -6.97 -19.51
C VAL A 167 -5.21 -5.90 -20.24
N ALA A 168 -5.43 -5.71 -21.54
CA ALA A 168 -4.71 -4.73 -22.33
C ALA A 168 -4.93 -3.29 -21.86
N ASP A 169 -6.14 -2.94 -21.42
CA ASP A 169 -6.42 -1.61 -20.85
C ASP A 169 -5.60 -1.34 -19.59
N LEU A 170 -5.51 -2.31 -18.68
CA LEU A 170 -4.71 -2.16 -17.47
C LEU A 170 -3.22 -2.05 -17.80
N GLU A 171 -2.70 -2.90 -18.68
CA GLU A 171 -1.30 -2.84 -19.14
C GLU A 171 -0.96 -1.49 -19.77
N SER A 172 -1.84 -0.96 -20.64
CA SER A 172 -1.66 0.36 -21.26
C SER A 172 -1.64 1.46 -20.21
N ARG A 173 -2.58 1.46 -19.26
CA ARG A 173 -2.65 2.49 -18.20
C ARG A 173 -1.42 2.46 -17.29
N LEU A 174 -0.87 1.28 -17.00
CA LEU A 174 0.36 1.15 -16.21
C LEU A 174 1.58 1.65 -17.01
N ARG A 175 1.64 1.35 -18.30
CA ARG A 175 2.68 1.87 -19.21
C ARG A 175 2.66 3.39 -19.27
N ASP A 176 1.48 3.99 -19.46
CA ASP A 176 1.27 5.44 -19.49
C ASP A 176 1.60 6.12 -18.15
N SER A 177 1.56 5.35 -17.06
CA SER A 177 1.95 5.81 -15.73
C SER A 177 3.47 5.77 -15.49
N GLY A 178 4.25 5.27 -16.45
CA GLY A 178 5.71 5.26 -16.42
C GLY A 178 6.34 3.95 -15.93
N HIS A 179 5.59 2.85 -15.89
CA HIS A 179 6.10 1.54 -15.42
C HIS A 179 6.84 0.71 -16.48
N GLY A 180 6.91 1.20 -17.73
CA GLY A 180 7.47 0.43 -18.84
C GLY A 180 6.50 -0.64 -19.34
N GLU A 181 7.02 -1.70 -19.96
CA GLU A 181 6.20 -2.84 -20.35
C GLU A 181 5.81 -3.67 -19.12
N VAL A 182 4.51 -3.80 -18.90
CA VAL A 182 3.93 -4.66 -17.87
C VAL A 182 3.06 -5.68 -18.59
N ALA A 183 3.43 -6.96 -18.51
CA ALA A 183 2.69 -8.05 -19.15
C ALA A 183 1.96 -8.88 -18.07
N LEU A 184 0.64 -8.73 -17.96
CA LEU A 184 -0.18 -9.46 -16.98
C LEU A 184 -0.11 -10.96 -17.18
N ARG A 185 0.14 -11.45 -18.40
CA ARG A 185 0.42 -12.86 -18.67
C ARG A 185 1.61 -13.42 -17.89
N GLN A 186 2.57 -12.57 -17.52
CA GLN A 186 3.74 -12.93 -16.70
C GLN A 186 3.52 -12.55 -15.25
N VAL A 187 2.99 -11.36 -15.00
CA VAL A 187 2.77 -10.81 -13.65
C VAL A 187 1.82 -11.67 -12.82
N LEU A 188 0.68 -12.11 -13.40
CA LEU A 188 -0.31 -12.87 -12.65
C LEU A 188 0.22 -14.27 -12.28
N PRO A 189 0.80 -15.07 -13.18
CA PRO A 189 1.41 -16.33 -12.76
C PRO A 189 2.62 -16.14 -11.82
N ALA A 190 3.45 -15.10 -12.02
CA ALA A 190 4.55 -14.77 -11.10
C ALA A 190 4.03 -14.57 -9.68
N LEU A 191 2.99 -13.74 -9.53
CA LEU A 191 2.39 -13.45 -8.24
C LEU A 191 1.86 -14.73 -7.58
N GLY A 192 1.17 -15.59 -8.34
CA GLY A 192 0.67 -16.86 -7.84
C GLY A 192 1.80 -17.77 -7.35
N LEU A 193 2.87 -17.94 -8.15
CA LEU A 193 4.05 -18.73 -7.80
C LEU A 193 4.80 -18.18 -6.57
N LEU A 194 5.02 -16.87 -6.52
CA LEU A 194 5.68 -16.20 -5.39
C LEU A 194 4.90 -16.35 -4.08
N LEU A 195 3.56 -16.36 -4.15
CA LEU A 195 2.69 -16.46 -2.98
C LEU A 195 2.31 -17.89 -2.59
N GLN A 196 2.66 -18.92 -3.38
CA GLN A 196 2.39 -20.32 -3.02
C GLN A 196 2.90 -20.70 -1.61
N PRO A 197 4.12 -20.31 -1.18
CA PRO A 197 4.60 -20.62 0.18
C PRO A 197 3.70 -20.05 1.29
N VAL A 198 3.04 -18.91 1.04
CA VAL A 198 2.16 -18.22 2.00
C VAL A 198 0.92 -19.07 2.33
N LEU A 199 0.45 -19.91 1.39
CA LEU A 199 -0.74 -20.78 1.57
C LEU A 199 -0.55 -21.88 2.62
N SER A 200 0.70 -22.23 2.94
CA SER A 200 0.98 -23.27 3.94
C SER A 200 0.61 -22.85 5.37
N GLY A 201 0.37 -21.56 5.62
CA GLY A 201 -0.36 -21.08 6.79
C GLY A 201 0.40 -21.01 8.13
N GLY A 202 1.70 -21.32 8.19
CA GLY A 202 2.51 -21.20 9.41
C GLY A 202 4.02 -21.25 9.17
N ASP A 203 4.78 -20.53 10.02
CA ASP A 203 6.26 -20.45 10.09
C ASP A 203 7.04 -19.93 8.86
N VAL A 204 6.35 -19.39 7.86
CA VAL A 204 7.05 -18.75 6.73
C VAL A 204 7.52 -17.36 7.15
N ASN A 205 8.82 -17.24 7.43
CA ASN A 205 9.46 -15.94 7.57
C ASN A 205 9.61 -15.31 6.17
N ILE A 206 8.79 -14.31 5.88
CA ILE A 206 8.84 -13.58 4.61
C ILE A 206 9.74 -12.36 4.83
N ASP A 207 10.98 -12.43 4.37
CA ASP A 207 11.97 -11.34 4.46
C ASP A 207 11.99 -10.45 3.22
N LYS A 208 10.88 -10.43 2.47
CA LYS A 208 10.69 -9.71 1.21
C LYS A 208 9.43 -8.86 1.25
N ALA A 209 9.41 -7.81 0.44
CA ALA A 209 8.20 -7.06 0.14
C ALA A 209 7.93 -7.07 -1.37
N LEU A 210 6.64 -7.09 -1.73
CA LEU A 210 6.19 -7.04 -3.11
C LEU A 210 5.95 -5.59 -3.53
N VAL A 211 6.36 -5.23 -4.74
CA VAL A 211 6.08 -3.93 -5.36
C VAL A 211 5.09 -4.12 -6.50
N PHE A 212 3.94 -3.48 -6.38
CA PHE A 212 2.87 -3.46 -7.35
C PHE A 212 2.84 -2.11 -8.08
N PRO A 213 2.84 -2.09 -9.43
CA PRO A 213 2.69 -0.85 -10.18
C PRO A 213 1.25 -0.34 -10.04
N LEU A 214 1.08 0.98 -9.95
CA LEU A 214 -0.22 1.63 -9.86
C LEU A 214 -0.39 2.65 -10.97
N VAL A 215 -1.65 3.02 -11.23
CA VAL A 215 -1.93 4.06 -12.22
C VAL A 215 -1.76 5.47 -11.65
N ARG A 216 -1.34 6.40 -12.51
CA ARG A 216 -1.20 7.81 -12.18
C ARG A 216 -2.55 8.49 -11.94
N ASP A 217 -3.61 8.06 -12.62
CA ASP A 217 -4.95 8.64 -12.43
C ASP A 217 -5.47 8.38 -11.00
N PRO A 218 -5.70 9.43 -10.17
CA PRO A 218 -6.14 9.26 -8.80
C PRO A 218 -7.53 8.61 -8.66
N ALA A 219 -8.39 8.64 -9.68
CA ALA A 219 -9.69 7.99 -9.65
C ALA A 219 -9.57 6.47 -9.80
N TYR A 220 -8.67 6.00 -10.67
CA TYR A 220 -8.43 4.57 -10.90
C TYR A 220 -7.42 3.95 -9.93
N ARG A 221 -6.54 4.76 -9.32
CA ARG A 221 -5.47 4.25 -8.45
C ARG A 221 -5.98 3.38 -7.30
N PRO A 222 -7.04 3.75 -6.55
CA PRO A 222 -7.60 2.90 -5.50
C PRO A 222 -8.15 1.57 -6.03
N LEU A 223 -8.73 1.55 -7.24
CA LEU A 223 -9.26 0.33 -7.87
C LEU A 223 -8.14 -0.64 -8.26
N VAL A 224 -7.06 -0.12 -8.85
CA VAL A 224 -5.89 -0.93 -9.20
C VAL A 224 -5.16 -1.44 -7.96
N ALA A 225 -5.01 -0.62 -6.92
CA ALA A 225 -4.47 -1.06 -5.63
C ALA A 225 -5.35 -2.15 -4.99
N ALA A 226 -6.68 -1.99 -5.04
CA ALA A 226 -7.62 -2.99 -4.55
C ALA A 226 -7.55 -4.30 -5.35
N PHE A 227 -7.35 -4.25 -6.67
CA PHE A 227 -7.14 -5.44 -7.49
C PHE A 227 -5.93 -6.26 -7.04
N TRP A 228 -4.79 -5.59 -6.80
CA TRP A 228 -3.60 -6.25 -6.29
C TRP A 228 -3.79 -6.85 -4.90
N LEU A 229 -4.43 -6.11 -3.98
CA LEU A 229 -4.71 -6.63 -2.64
C LEU A 229 -5.79 -7.72 -2.64
N ASP A 230 -6.73 -7.71 -3.57
CA ASP A 230 -7.73 -8.78 -3.73
C ASP A 230 -7.07 -10.11 -4.12
N LEU A 231 -6.15 -10.07 -5.08
CA LEU A 231 -5.31 -11.22 -5.45
C LEU A 231 -4.49 -11.71 -4.26
N LEU A 232 -3.75 -10.81 -3.60
CA LEU A 232 -2.87 -11.15 -2.48
C LEU A 232 -3.63 -11.68 -1.26
N SER A 233 -4.77 -11.04 -0.91
CA SER A 233 -5.57 -11.40 0.28
C SER A 233 -6.02 -12.86 0.27
N SER A 234 -6.19 -13.44 -0.93
CA SER A 234 -6.59 -14.83 -1.08
C SER A 234 -5.54 -15.83 -0.55
N PHE A 235 -4.25 -15.46 -0.58
CA PHE A 235 -3.14 -16.30 -0.12
C PHE A 235 -2.89 -16.23 1.39
N VAL A 236 -3.14 -15.07 2.00
CA VAL A 236 -2.91 -14.85 3.44
C VAL A 236 -4.06 -15.35 4.31
N SER A 237 -5.07 -15.99 3.72
CA SER A 237 -6.26 -16.51 4.40
C SER A 237 -5.97 -17.60 5.44
N ARG A 238 -4.91 -18.39 5.22
CA ARG A 238 -4.56 -19.53 6.07
C ARG A 238 -3.60 -19.20 7.21
N GLY A 239 -2.89 -18.07 7.13
CA GLY A 239 -1.93 -17.62 8.14
C GLY A 239 -2.41 -16.43 8.96
N ASP A 240 -1.62 -16.06 9.97
CA ASP A 240 -1.77 -14.83 10.74
C ASP A 240 -0.72 -13.83 10.26
N PHE A 241 -1.06 -13.09 9.21
CA PHE A 241 -0.17 -12.12 8.57
C PHE A 241 -0.58 -10.72 8.94
N GLU A 242 0.39 -9.86 9.24
CA GLU A 242 0.18 -8.42 9.34
C GLU A 242 0.78 -7.76 8.09
N LEU A 243 -0.06 -7.23 7.21
CA LEU A 243 0.38 -6.58 6.00
C LEU A 243 0.69 -5.11 6.28
N ALA A 244 1.85 -4.65 5.82
CA ALA A 244 2.14 -3.23 5.66
C ALA A 244 1.94 -2.84 4.20
N VAL A 245 0.96 -1.99 3.93
CA VAL A 245 0.65 -1.46 2.60
C VAL A 245 1.11 -0.02 2.54
N LEU A 246 2.13 0.28 1.74
CA LEU A 246 2.67 1.63 1.57
C LEU A 246 2.57 2.06 0.11
N ILE A 247 1.86 3.16 -0.16
CA ILE A 247 1.69 3.71 -1.51
C ILE A 247 2.60 4.92 -1.66
N ARG A 248 3.56 4.83 -2.58
CA ARG A 248 4.42 5.94 -3.00
C ARG A 248 3.69 6.79 -4.03
N ASN A 249 3.45 8.06 -3.74
CA ASN A 249 2.79 8.99 -4.64
C ASN A 249 3.82 9.82 -5.44
N ASP A 250 4.73 9.16 -6.15
CA ASP A 250 5.65 9.82 -7.09
C ASP A 250 5.09 9.83 -8.53
N ALA A 251 5.94 10.14 -9.51
CA ALA A 251 5.53 10.21 -10.92
C ALA A 251 5.07 8.86 -11.49
N ALA A 252 5.56 7.74 -10.94
CA ALA A 252 5.21 6.38 -11.33
C ALA A 252 4.71 5.63 -10.08
N PRO A 253 3.46 5.88 -9.64
CA PRO A 253 2.98 5.44 -8.34
C PRO A 253 3.10 3.94 -8.16
N SER A 254 3.47 3.51 -6.95
CA SER A 254 3.61 2.08 -6.64
C SER A 254 3.12 1.77 -5.24
N MET A 255 2.63 0.55 -5.06
CA MET A 255 2.25 0.01 -3.76
C MET A 255 3.25 -1.05 -3.34
N ILE A 256 3.82 -0.88 -2.16
CA ILE A 256 4.74 -1.83 -1.55
C ILE A 256 3.96 -2.57 -0.46
N VAL A 257 4.02 -3.89 -0.48
CA VAL A 257 3.37 -4.75 0.52
C VAL A 257 4.40 -5.62 1.23
N GLY A 258 4.61 -5.36 2.52
CA GLY A 258 5.35 -6.24 3.43
C GLY A 258 4.39 -7.12 4.23
N PHE A 259 4.90 -8.21 4.80
CA PHE A 259 4.10 -9.26 5.45
C PHE A 259 4.30 -9.38 6.99
N ASN A 260 5.17 -8.53 7.57
CA ASN A 260 5.57 -8.58 8.98
C ASN A 260 5.19 -7.31 9.77
N GLY A 261 3.99 -6.79 9.52
CA GLY A 261 3.45 -5.61 10.19
C GLY A 261 4.30 -4.37 9.94
N ALA A 262 4.49 -3.54 10.96
CA ALA A 262 5.29 -2.32 10.87
C ALA A 262 6.81 -2.57 10.89
N ASP A 263 7.26 -3.41 9.96
CA ASP A 263 8.67 -3.63 9.69
C ASP A 263 9.32 -2.35 9.14
N ARG A 264 10.34 -1.90 9.87
CA ARG A 264 11.18 -0.74 9.51
C ARG A 264 11.90 -0.91 8.17
N GLN A 265 12.21 -2.14 7.76
CA GLN A 265 12.83 -2.42 6.45
C GLN A 265 11.92 -1.97 5.31
N VAL A 266 10.59 -2.16 5.46
CA VAL A 266 9.62 -1.78 4.45
C VAL A 266 9.58 -0.26 4.29
N LEU A 267 9.48 0.51 5.38
CA LEU A 267 9.48 1.97 5.27
C LEU A 267 10.83 2.50 4.74
N ARG A 268 11.96 1.94 5.19
CA ARG A 268 13.28 2.28 4.62
C ARG A 268 13.31 2.04 3.11
N ALA A 269 12.85 0.87 2.64
CA ALA A 269 12.83 0.52 1.22
C ALA A 269 11.85 1.38 0.41
N VAL A 270 10.79 1.89 1.05
CA VAL A 270 9.86 2.84 0.42
C VAL A 270 10.48 4.23 0.26
N LEU A 271 11.29 4.68 1.23
CA LEU A 271 12.03 5.94 1.15
C LEU A 271 13.18 5.87 0.14
N ASP A 272 13.84 4.71 0.03
CA ASP A 272 14.94 4.47 -0.90
C ASP A 272 14.81 3.12 -1.61
N PRO A 273 13.96 3.03 -2.67
CA PRO A 273 13.75 1.77 -3.39
C PRO A 273 14.93 1.34 -4.25
N ALA A 274 15.87 2.24 -4.53
CA ALA A 274 17.04 1.93 -5.36
C ALA A 274 18.06 1.08 -4.58
N GLU A 275 18.25 1.39 -3.30
CA GLU A 275 19.15 0.65 -2.41
C GLU A 275 18.47 -0.53 -1.70
N ALA A 276 17.24 -0.87 -2.07
CA ALA A 276 16.52 -1.98 -1.45
C ALA A 276 16.97 -3.36 -1.97
N GLY A 277 17.72 -3.42 -3.08
CA GLY A 277 18.27 -4.66 -3.63
C GLY A 277 17.21 -5.76 -3.75
N ASP A 278 17.58 -6.97 -3.31
CA ASP A 278 16.72 -8.15 -3.39
C ASP A 278 15.56 -8.12 -2.38
N PHE A 279 15.45 -7.13 -1.49
CA PHE A 279 14.34 -7.03 -0.53
C PHE A 279 13.01 -6.73 -1.25
N LEU A 280 13.04 -5.90 -2.30
CA LEU A 280 11.86 -5.54 -3.08
C LEU A 280 11.74 -6.41 -4.34
N ILE A 281 10.71 -7.25 -4.37
CA ILE A 281 10.36 -8.03 -5.57
C ILE A 281 9.36 -7.22 -6.39
N ARG A 282 9.79 -6.76 -7.57
CA ARG A 282 8.95 -6.00 -8.51
C ARG A 282 8.22 -6.98 -9.42
N ILE A 283 6.89 -7.05 -9.28
CA ILE A 283 6.12 -8.05 -10.04
C ILE A 283 6.11 -7.78 -11.55
N GLN A 284 6.41 -6.56 -12.00
CA GLN A 284 6.55 -6.28 -13.43
C GLN A 284 7.79 -6.93 -14.07
N HIS A 285 8.81 -7.31 -13.29
CA HIS A 285 10.03 -7.97 -13.78
C HIS A 285 9.87 -9.49 -13.63
N SER A 286 9.01 -10.06 -14.46
CA SER A 286 8.54 -11.44 -14.33
C SER A 286 8.85 -12.31 -15.56
N GLU A 287 9.84 -11.97 -16.37
CA GLU A 287 10.16 -12.77 -17.57
C GLU A 287 10.59 -14.20 -17.23
N TRP A 288 11.12 -14.43 -16.02
CA TRP A 288 11.49 -15.75 -15.50
C TRP A 288 10.32 -16.75 -15.46
N VAL A 289 9.08 -16.26 -15.48
CA VAL A 289 7.87 -17.10 -15.50
C VAL A 289 7.70 -17.84 -16.83
N ASP A 290 8.27 -17.35 -17.93
CA ASP A 290 8.11 -17.95 -19.25
C ASP A 290 8.60 -19.41 -19.29
N ASP A 291 9.61 -19.75 -18.49
CA ASP A 291 10.10 -21.13 -18.37
C ASP A 291 9.09 -22.01 -17.61
N TYR A 292 8.44 -21.49 -16.58
CA TYR A 292 7.41 -22.20 -15.82
C TYR A 292 6.14 -22.42 -16.66
N LEU A 293 5.72 -21.40 -17.42
CA LEU A 293 4.58 -21.47 -18.34
C LEU A 293 4.75 -22.58 -19.39
N ARG A 294 5.98 -22.90 -19.81
CA ARG A 294 6.24 -23.99 -20.77
C ARG A 294 6.20 -25.37 -20.12
N SER A 295 6.50 -25.44 -18.82
CA SER A 295 6.66 -26.71 -18.09
C SER A 295 5.38 -27.20 -17.40
N ASP A 296 4.47 -26.30 -17.04
CA ASP A 296 3.21 -26.62 -16.34
C ASP A 296 1.99 -26.34 -17.22
N TYR A 297 1.16 -27.36 -17.43
CA TYR A 297 -0.03 -27.29 -18.28
C TYR A 297 -1.07 -26.28 -17.79
N ASN A 298 -1.31 -26.20 -16.48
CA ASN A 298 -2.30 -25.29 -15.92
C ASN A 298 -1.83 -23.84 -16.03
N LEU A 299 -0.54 -23.59 -15.76
CA LEU A 299 0.06 -22.27 -15.96
C LEU A 299 0.06 -21.86 -17.44
N ASN A 300 0.40 -22.78 -18.35
CA ASN A 300 0.34 -22.52 -19.79
C ASN A 300 -1.07 -22.10 -20.24
N ARG A 301 -2.08 -22.87 -19.81
CA ARG A 301 -3.48 -22.58 -20.09
C ARG A 301 -3.87 -21.21 -19.55
N PHE A 302 -3.49 -20.88 -18.32
CA PHE A 302 -3.77 -19.57 -17.74
C PHE A 302 -3.12 -18.43 -18.55
N GLY A 303 -1.83 -18.55 -18.88
CA GLY A 303 -1.11 -17.59 -19.72
C GLY A 303 -1.76 -17.40 -21.09
N SER A 304 -2.21 -18.48 -21.73
CA SER A 304 -2.86 -18.41 -23.04
C SER A 304 -4.19 -17.62 -23.05
N PHE A 305 -4.91 -17.59 -21.93
CA PHE A 305 -6.08 -16.73 -21.79
C PHE A 305 -5.69 -15.27 -21.64
N LEU A 306 -4.61 -14.99 -20.89
CA LEU A 306 -4.12 -13.63 -20.63
C LEU A 306 -3.48 -12.99 -21.87
N ASP A 307 -3.09 -13.76 -22.89
CA ASP A 307 -2.66 -13.25 -24.20
C ASP A 307 -3.80 -12.61 -25.02
N ARG A 308 -5.05 -12.71 -24.55
CA ARG A 308 -6.19 -12.06 -25.21
C ARG A 308 -6.37 -10.64 -24.70
N ASP A 309 -6.15 -9.67 -25.58
CA ASP A 309 -6.30 -8.24 -25.27
C ASP A 309 -7.69 -7.89 -24.70
N ASP A 310 -8.74 -8.56 -25.18
CA ASP A 310 -10.14 -8.33 -24.80
C ASP A 310 -10.59 -9.00 -23.50
N LEU A 311 -9.69 -9.75 -22.83
CA LEU A 311 -10.04 -10.47 -21.62
C LEU A 311 -10.30 -9.50 -20.47
N ALA A 312 -11.55 -9.47 -19.98
CA ALA A 312 -11.92 -8.69 -18.79
C ALA A 312 -11.11 -9.13 -17.56
N LEU A 313 -10.71 -8.18 -16.70
CA LEU A 313 -10.01 -8.46 -15.45
C LEU A 313 -10.81 -9.37 -14.52
N ALA A 314 -12.15 -9.31 -14.56
CA ALA A 314 -13.02 -10.23 -13.83
C ALA A 314 -12.75 -11.70 -14.21
N THR A 315 -12.56 -11.97 -15.51
CA THR A 315 -12.26 -13.33 -16.00
C THR A 315 -10.83 -13.72 -15.64
N ALA A 316 -9.86 -12.82 -15.80
CA ALA A 316 -8.47 -13.06 -15.38
C ALA A 316 -8.37 -13.41 -13.89
N ARG A 317 -9.10 -12.68 -13.04
CA ARG A 317 -9.15 -12.89 -11.59
C ARG A 317 -9.77 -14.25 -11.22
N LYS A 318 -10.79 -14.68 -11.94
CA LYS A 318 -11.41 -16.00 -11.77
C LYS A 318 -10.43 -17.11 -12.14
N LEU A 319 -9.83 -17.04 -13.34
CA LEU A 319 -8.85 -18.02 -13.82
C LEU A 319 -7.64 -18.12 -12.88
N PHE A 320 -7.20 -16.99 -12.32
CA PHE A 320 -6.15 -16.97 -11.30
C PHE A 320 -6.54 -17.78 -10.06
N GLY A 321 -7.77 -17.63 -9.56
CA GLY A 321 -8.31 -18.42 -8.45
C GLY A 321 -8.36 -19.92 -8.77
N GLU A 322 -8.87 -20.28 -9.95
CA GLU A 322 -8.94 -21.66 -10.41
C GLU A 322 -7.55 -22.30 -10.49
N THR A 323 -6.54 -21.53 -10.93
CA THR A 323 -5.16 -22.01 -11.14
C THR A 323 -4.39 -22.20 -9.83
N PHE A 324 -4.47 -21.25 -8.90
CA PHE A 324 -3.62 -21.25 -7.69
C PHE A 324 -4.33 -21.64 -6.40
N LEU A 325 -5.65 -21.49 -6.34
CA LEU A 325 -6.42 -21.61 -5.10
C LEU A 325 -7.50 -22.71 -5.16
N GLY A 326 -7.83 -23.18 -6.36
CA GLY A 326 -8.90 -24.17 -6.58
C GLY A 326 -10.31 -23.59 -6.34
N THR A 327 -10.48 -22.29 -6.53
CA THR A 327 -11.73 -21.54 -6.32
C THR A 327 -12.23 -20.90 -7.62
#